data_AF-A0A9D2H2G8-F1
#
_entry.id   AF-A0A9D2H2G8-F1
#
_cell.length_a   1.000
_cell.length_b   1.000
_cell.length_c   1.000
_cell.angle_alpha   90.00
_cell.angle_beta   90.00
_cell.angle_gamma   90.00
#
_symmetry.space_group_name_H-M   'P 1'
#
loop_
_entity.id
_entity.type
_entity.pdbx_description
1 polymer ?
#
loop_
_entity_poly.entity_id
_entity_poly.type
_entity_poly.pdbx_seq_one_letter_code
_entity_poly.pdbx_strand_id
1 'polypeptide(L)'
;SVEERVDATYPPTFLWQCTQDDAVPFENSLMMKAALERAGVPFGFMPVEGTKHGWGVAKNTPAEGWTSRAAKFYHTICEEEKA
;
A
#
# COMPACT_ATOMS: atom_id res chain seq x y z
N SER A 1 -15.68 7.61 -2.18
CA SER A 1 -14.80 6.49 -1.76
C SER A 1 -13.50 7.07 -1.17
N VAL A 2 -12.52 6.27 -0.73
CA VAL A 2 -11.32 6.76 -0.01
C VAL A 2 -10.33 7.46 -0.94
N GLU A 3 -10.12 6.93 -2.14
CA GLU A 3 -9.24 7.48 -3.17
C GLU A 3 -9.66 8.89 -3.63
N GLU A 4 -10.93 9.26 -3.48
CA GLU A 4 -11.47 10.59 -3.80
C GLU A 4 -11.10 11.65 -2.74
N ARG A 5 -10.54 11.23 -1.60
CA ARG A 5 -10.13 12.11 -0.49
C ARG A 5 -8.63 12.32 -0.42
N VAL A 6 -7.89 11.82 -1.40
CA VAL A 6 -6.44 12.01 -1.47
C VAL A 6 -6.14 13.40 -2.03
N ASP A 7 -5.42 14.19 -1.25
CA ASP A 7 -4.87 15.49 -1.63
C ASP A 7 -3.37 15.56 -1.26
N ALA A 8 -2.73 16.71 -1.50
CA ALA A 8 -1.30 16.90 -1.25
C ALA A 8 -0.91 16.81 0.26
N THR A 9 -1.88 16.84 1.17
CA THR A 9 -1.67 16.71 2.62
C THR A 9 -1.92 15.29 3.14
N TYR A 10 -2.35 14.38 2.25
CA TYR A 10 -2.59 12.99 2.60
C TYR A 10 -1.29 12.34 3.10
N PRO A 11 -1.33 11.53 4.17
CA PRO A 11 -0.12 10.98 4.75
C PRO A 11 0.58 9.99 3.79
N PRO A 12 1.90 9.82 3.92
CA PRO A 12 2.62 8.74 3.25
C PRO A 12 1.90 7.41 3.46
N THR A 13 1.75 6.63 2.40
CA THR A 13 0.86 5.45 2.43
C THR A 13 1.56 4.22 1.87
N PHE A 14 1.52 3.09 2.58
CA PHE A 14 1.97 1.79 2.07
C PHE A 14 0.76 0.90 1.75
N LEU A 15 0.66 0.45 0.50
CA LEU A 15 -0.42 -0.40 -0.01
C LEU A 15 0.12 -1.81 -0.32
N TRP A 16 -0.63 -2.84 0.06
CA TRP A 16 -0.39 -4.21 -0.41
C TRP A 16 -1.72 -4.95 -0.58
N GLN A 17 -1.79 -5.82 -1.58
CA GLN A 17 -2.97 -6.66 -1.82
C GLN A 17 -2.60 -7.82 -2.75
N CYS A 18 -3.34 -8.93 -2.63
CA CYS A 18 -3.37 -9.98 -3.63
C CYS A 18 -3.98 -9.47 -4.95
N THR A 19 -3.37 -9.78 -6.09
CA THR A 19 -3.82 -9.31 -7.41
C THR A 19 -5.12 -9.97 -7.89
N GLN A 20 -5.51 -11.10 -7.29
CA GLN A 20 -6.74 -11.83 -7.61
C GLN A 20 -7.60 -12.07 -6.36
N ASP A 21 -7.54 -11.18 -5.37
CA ASP A 21 -8.37 -11.23 -4.15
C ASP A 21 -9.85 -11.44 -4.50
N ASP A 22 -10.44 -12.49 -3.93
CA ASP A 22 -11.79 -12.97 -4.23
C ASP A 22 -12.92 -12.21 -3.51
N ALA A 23 -12.58 -11.38 -2.52
CA ALA A 23 -13.54 -10.61 -1.73
C ALA A 23 -13.51 -9.12 -2.04
N VAL A 24 -12.31 -8.56 -2.28
CA VAL A 24 -12.12 -7.14 -2.56
C VAL A 24 -11.35 -6.99 -3.88
N PRO A 25 -11.94 -6.33 -4.91
CA PRO A 25 -11.27 -6.15 -6.20
C PRO A 25 -9.91 -5.45 -6.06
N PHE A 26 -8.91 -5.92 -6.81
CA PHE A 26 -7.57 -5.34 -6.81
C PHE A 26 -7.55 -3.91 -7.38
N GLU A 27 -8.55 -3.57 -8.19
CA GLU A 27 -8.80 -2.25 -8.74
C GLU A 27 -8.89 -1.17 -7.66
N ASN A 28 -9.38 -1.49 -6.46
CA ASN A 28 -9.42 -0.54 -5.34
C ASN A 28 -8.00 -0.05 -4.97
N SER A 29 -7.02 -0.96 -4.93
CA SER A 29 -5.63 -0.59 -4.67
C SER A 29 -5.01 0.18 -5.83
N LEU A 30 -5.37 -0.16 -7.08
CA LEU A 30 -4.93 0.59 -8.26
C LEU A 30 -5.47 2.02 -8.29
N MET A 31 -6.75 2.21 -7.92
CA MET A 31 -7.37 3.53 -7.80
C MET A 31 -6.69 4.38 -6.72
N MET A 32 -6.42 3.79 -5.55
CA MET A 32 -5.71 4.47 -4.46
C MET A 32 -4.28 4.85 -4.86
N LYS A 33 -3.53 3.91 -5.48
CA LYS A 33 -2.20 4.18 -6.05
C LYS A 33 -2.25 5.38 -6.99
N ALA A 34 -3.16 5.37 -7.96
CA ALA A 34 -3.25 6.44 -8.94
C ALA A 34 -3.63 7.79 -8.29
N ALA A 35 -4.44 7.79 -7.24
CA ALA A 35 -4.76 9.00 -6.48
C ALA A 35 -3.54 9.57 -5.73
N LEU A 36 -2.76 8.71 -5.06
CA LEU A 36 -1.52 9.09 -4.38
C LEU A 36 -0.49 9.65 -5.38
N GLU A 37 -0.32 9.00 -6.53
CA GLU A 37 0.54 9.47 -7.62
C GLU A 37 0.14 10.85 -8.12
N ARG A 38 -1.15 11.08 -8.39
CA ARG A 38 -1.66 12.39 -8.86
C ARG A 38 -1.45 13.51 -7.83
N ALA A 39 -1.56 13.19 -6.54
CA ALA A 39 -1.40 14.15 -5.45
C ALA A 39 0.07 14.39 -5.06
N GLY A 40 1.01 13.62 -5.62
CA GLY A 40 2.43 13.70 -5.24
C GLY A 40 2.72 13.18 -3.83
N VAL A 41 1.84 12.36 -3.28
CA VAL A 41 1.98 11.80 -1.92
C VAL A 41 2.97 10.63 -1.97
N PRO A 42 4.00 10.57 -1.10
CA PRO A 42 4.91 9.43 -1.06
C PRO A 42 4.16 8.13 -0.75
N PHE A 43 4.42 7.07 -1.52
CA PHE A 43 3.77 5.79 -1.29
C PHE A 43 4.65 4.59 -1.62
N GLY A 44 4.37 3.48 -0.93
CA GLY A 44 4.85 2.15 -1.30
C GLY A 44 3.70 1.33 -1.86
N PHE A 45 3.96 0.52 -2.90
CA PHE A 45 2.96 -0.37 -3.47
C PHE A 45 3.53 -1.77 -3.68
N MET A 46 2.88 -2.77 -3.08
CA MET A 46 3.31 -4.16 -3.13
C MET A 46 2.16 -5.06 -3.61
N PRO A 47 1.96 -5.21 -4.92
CA PRO A 47 1.07 -6.23 -5.45
C PRO A 47 1.66 -7.62 -5.22
N VAL A 48 0.82 -8.58 -4.84
CA VAL A 48 1.23 -9.95 -4.55
C VAL A 48 0.40 -10.91 -5.39
N GLU A 49 1.04 -11.87 -6.04
CA GLU A 49 0.31 -12.93 -6.72
C GLU A 49 -0.39 -13.83 -5.70
N GLY A 50 -1.71 -13.95 -5.84
CA GLY A 50 -2.54 -14.70 -4.90
C GLY A 50 -4.01 -14.38 -5.09
N THR A 51 -4.87 -15.27 -4.61
CA THR A 51 -6.33 -15.16 -4.76
C THR A 51 -7.08 -14.87 -3.47
N LYS A 52 -6.38 -14.88 -2.33
CA LYS A 52 -7.01 -14.93 -1.01
C LYS A 52 -7.10 -13.56 -0.36
N HIS A 53 -8.25 -13.30 0.23
CA HIS A 53 -8.46 -12.17 1.11
C HIS A 53 -7.86 -12.40 2.52
N GLY A 54 -7.48 -11.30 3.19
CA GLY A 54 -7.38 -11.26 4.66
C GLY A 54 -6.22 -12.03 5.29
N TRP A 55 -5.02 -12.08 4.69
CA TRP A 55 -3.87 -12.81 5.26
C TRP A 55 -3.28 -12.22 6.56
N GLY A 56 -3.75 -11.06 7.03
CA GLY A 56 -3.22 -10.41 8.23
C GLY A 56 -1.71 -10.16 8.12
N VAL A 57 -0.92 -10.69 9.05
CA VAL A 57 0.56 -10.59 9.02
C VAL A 57 1.22 -11.45 7.93
N ALA A 58 0.44 -12.30 7.25
CA ALA A 58 0.82 -13.01 6.02
C ALA A 58 2.04 -13.96 6.14
N LYS A 59 2.28 -14.53 7.33
CA LYS A 59 3.32 -15.52 7.58
C LYS A 59 3.10 -16.78 6.72
N ASN A 60 4.16 -17.31 6.10
CA ASN A 60 4.12 -18.44 5.16
C ASN A 60 3.22 -18.21 3.93
N THR A 61 3.13 -16.97 3.46
CA THR A 61 2.41 -16.61 2.23
C THR A 61 3.34 -15.83 1.29
N PRO A 62 2.98 -15.65 0.01
CA PRO A 62 3.75 -14.78 -0.89
C PRO A 62 3.88 -13.32 -0.42
N ALA A 63 3.01 -12.85 0.47
CA ALA A 63 3.08 -11.51 1.06
C ALA A 63 3.92 -11.44 2.35
N GLU A 64 4.61 -12.51 2.74
CA GLU A 64 5.40 -12.53 3.96
C GLU A 64 6.45 -11.40 3.98
N GLY A 65 6.56 -10.72 5.12
CA GLY A 65 7.46 -9.59 5.32
C GLY A 65 6.92 -8.24 4.84
N TRP A 66 5.64 -8.14 4.42
CA TRP A 66 5.03 -6.85 4.07
C TRP A 66 5.09 -5.84 5.21
N THR A 67 4.96 -6.28 6.46
CA THR A 67 5.04 -5.43 7.66
C THR A 67 6.42 -4.79 7.80
N SER A 68 7.49 -5.56 7.61
CA SER A 68 8.87 -5.06 7.62
C SER A 68 9.13 -4.09 6.47
N ARG A 69 8.56 -4.34 5.29
CA ARG A 69 8.66 -3.43 4.13
C ARG A 69 7.93 -2.11 4.40
N ALA A 70 6.73 -2.16 4.96
CA ALA A 70 5.97 -0.99 5.36
C ALA A 70 6.72 -0.17 6.44
N ALA A 71 7.25 -0.82 7.47
CA ALA A 71 8.04 -0.16 8.51
C ALA A 71 9.28 0.51 7.93
N LYS A 72 10.00 -0.15 7.01
CA LYS A 72 11.15 0.44 6.31
C LYS A 72 10.75 1.65 5.49
N PHE A 73 9.63 1.59 4.75
CA PHE A 73 9.10 2.73 3.99
C PHE A 73 8.90 3.94 4.90
N TYR A 74 8.17 3.79 6.01
CA TYR A 74 7.92 4.91 6.93
C TYR A 74 9.21 5.43 7.58
N HIS A 75 10.15 4.55 7.91
CA HIS A 75 11.45 4.98 8.43
C HIS A 75 12.21 5.85 7.43
N THR A 76 12.25 5.47 6.14
CA THR A 76 12.90 6.27 5.10
C THR A 76 12.27 7.65 4.96
N ILE A 77 10.93 7.74 4.94
CA ILE A 77 10.24 9.04 4.85
C ILE A 77 10.59 9.94 6.05
N CYS A 78 10.55 9.40 7.28
CA CYS A 78 10.87 10.18 8.47
C CYS A 78 12.33 10.65 8.53
N GLU A 79 13.26 9.94 7.91
CA GLU A 79 14.67 10.39 7.82
C GLU A 79 14.84 11.47 6.74
N GLU A 80 14.12 11.37 5.61
CA GLU A 80 14.10 12.41 4.56
C GLU A 80 13.51 13.73 5.06
N GLU A 81 12.47 13.70 5.91
CA GLU A 81 11.86 14.90 6.49
C GLU A 81 12.77 15.65 7.48
N LYS A 82 13.79 14.98 8.02
CA LYS A 82 14.75 15.57 8.99
C LYS A 82 15.97 16.20 8.32
N ALA A 83 16.23 15.86 7.06
CA ALA A 83 17.42 16.29 6.32
C ALA A 83 17.21 17.68 5.67
#